data_AF-A0A5M3WNW7-F1
#
_entry.id   AF-A0A5M3WNW7-F1
#
_cell.length_a   1.000
_cell.length_b   1.000
_cell.length_c   1.000
_cell.angle_alpha   90.00
_cell.angle_beta   90.00
_cell.angle_gamma   90.00
#
_symmetry.space_group_name_H-M   'P 1'
#
loop_
_entity.id
_entity.type
_entity.pdbx_description
1 polymer ?
#
loop_
_entity_poly.entity_id
_entity_poly.type
_entity_poly.pdbx_seq_one_letter_code
_entity_poly.pdbx_strand_id
1 'polypeptide(L)' 'MIGNPSAQPDQAYAWMVLTDLRVVSFVNYRTTDADAELTRSHFGGTIAPFLRLTLNGTVSKLSASADAARCSPGR' A
#
# COMPACT_ATOMS: atom_id res chain seq x y z
N MET A 1 9.11 1.25 -10.80
CA MET A 1 8.32 0.07 -10.38
C MET A 1 8.08 0.18 -8.88
N ILE A 2 6.92 -0.26 -8.38
CA ILE A 2 6.60 -0.32 -6.94
C ILE A 2 6.39 -1.79 -6.60
N GLY A 3 6.95 -2.24 -5.49
CA GLY A 3 6.80 -3.60 -4.99
C GLY A 3 6.69 -3.59 -3.47
N ASN A 4 6.04 -4.62 -2.93
CA ASN A 4 5.96 -4.80 -1.48
C ASN A 4 7.35 -5.16 -0.91
N PRO A 5 7.66 -4.74 0.32
CA PRO A 5 8.85 -5.19 1.03
C PRO A 5 8.78 -6.71 1.23
N SER A 6 9.93 -7.39 1.16
CA SER A 6 10.02 -8.84 1.30
C SER A 6 9.47 -9.37 2.63
N ALA A 7 9.55 -8.58 3.70
CA ALA A 7 9.02 -8.94 5.01
C ALA A 7 7.48 -8.94 5.08
N GLN A 8 6.80 -8.24 4.16
CA GLN A 8 5.34 -8.20 4.05
C GLN A 8 4.92 -8.21 2.58
N PRO A 9 5.10 -9.34 1.88
CA PRO A 9 5.00 -9.42 0.43
C PRO A 9 3.59 -9.14 -0.11
N ASP A 10 2.57 -9.29 0.73
CA ASP A 10 1.16 -9.21 0.34
C ASP A 10 0.41 -8.02 0.97
N GLN A 11 1.11 -7.09 1.63
CA GLN A 11 0.46 -6.02 2.41
C GLN A 11 -0.40 -5.07 1.57
N ALA A 12 -0.11 -4.89 0.29
CA ALA A 12 -0.82 -3.96 -0.59
C ALA A 12 -0.91 -4.47 -2.04
N TYR A 13 -2.04 -4.15 -2.69
CA TYR A 13 -2.32 -4.57 -4.07
C TYR A 13 -3.08 -3.49 -4.85
N ALA A 14 -3.22 -3.70 -6.17
CA ALA A 14 -3.86 -2.77 -7.11
C ALA A 14 -3.26 -1.36 -7.08
N TRP A 15 -1.94 -1.28 -7.19
CA TRP A 15 -1.21 -0.02 -7.30
C TRP A 15 -1.67 0.78 -8.52
N MET A 16 -2.23 1.97 -8.29
CA MET A 16 -2.62 2.91 -9.34
C MET A 16 -1.90 4.23 -9.14
N VAL A 17 -1.14 4.63 -10.17
CA VAL A 17 -0.46 5.93 -10.21
C VAL A 17 -1.43 6.97 -10.76
N LEU A 18 -1.67 8.04 -9.99
CA LEU A 18 -2.52 9.16 -10.37
C LEU A 18 -1.73 10.19 -11.18
N THR A 19 -2.45 11.10 -11.84
CA THR A 19 -1.87 12.17 -12.67
C THR A 19 -0.99 13.16 -11.88
N ASP A 20 -1.21 13.28 -10.57
CA ASP A 20 -0.43 14.13 -9.67
C ASP A 20 0.73 13.38 -8.96
N LEU A 21 1.07 12.19 -9.45
CA LEU A 21 2.11 11.29 -8.93
C LEU A 21 1.85 10.73 -7.52
N ARG A 22 0.63 10.87 -6.99
CA ARG A 22 0.20 10.02 -5.87
C ARG A 22 -0.01 8.60 -6.36
N VAL A 23 0.23 7.64 -5.47
CA VAL A 23 -0.05 6.23 -5.71
C VAL A 23 -1.08 5.77 -4.69
N VAL A 24 -2.14 5.15 -5.19
CA VAL A 24 -3.18 4.52 -4.37
C VAL A 24 -3.10 3.01 -4.48
N SER A 25 -3.48 2.35 -3.40
CA SER A 25 -3.64 0.90 -3.28
C SER A 25 -4.57 0.60 -2.12
N PHE A 26 -4.94 -0.67 -1.93
CA PHE A 26 -5.63 -1.12 -0.74
C PHE A 26 -4.74 -2.05 0.08
N VAL A 27 -4.99 -2.09 1.39
CA VAL A 27 -4.38 -3.04 2.32
C VAL A 27 -4.95 -4.43 2.02
N ASN A 28 -4.10 -5.33 1.54
CA ASN A 28 -4.45 -6.70 1.25
C ASN A 28 -4.21 -7.58 2.50
N TYR A 29 -3.38 -8.62 2.46
CA TYR A 29 -3.12 -9.47 3.62
C TYR A 29 -1.90 -8.99 4.42
N ARG A 30 -2.08 -8.78 5.73
CA ARG A 30 -0.98 -8.38 6.63
C ARG A 30 -0.13 -9.54 7.11
N THR A 31 -0.73 -10.72 7.18
CA THR A 31 -0.08 -11.99 7.51
C THR A 31 -0.78 -13.10 6.73
N THR A 32 -0.05 -14.17 6.45
CA THR A 32 -0.57 -15.39 5.86
C THR A 32 -0.36 -16.51 6.87
N ASP A 33 -1.42 -17.26 7.12
CA ASP A 33 -1.43 -18.38 8.05
C ASP A 33 -1.72 -19.68 7.30
N ALA A 34 -1.34 -20.81 7.89
CA ALA A 34 -1.68 -22.12 7.31
C ALA A 34 -3.21 -22.36 7.27
N ASP A 35 -3.95 -21.69 8.16
CA ASP A 35 -5.41 -21.70 8.19
C ASP A 35 -5.96 -20.60 7.25
N ALA A 36 -6.86 -21.01 6.36
CA ALA A 36 -7.47 -20.14 5.36
C ALA A 36 -8.45 -19.12 5.97
N GLU A 37 -9.17 -19.49 7.03
CA GLU A 37 -10.09 -18.57 7.72
C GLU A 37 -9.32 -17.53 8.53
N LEU A 38 -8.23 -17.94 9.20
CA LEU A 38 -7.34 -16.98 9.87
C LEU A 38 -6.72 -16.01 8.85
N THR A 39 -6.21 -16.51 7.72
CA THR A 39 -5.69 -15.64 6.64
C THR A 39 -6.76 -14.66 6.16
N ARG A 40 -8.00 -15.14 5.93
CA ARG A 40 -9.11 -14.28 5.49
C ARG A 40 -9.44 -13.21 6.52
N SER A 41 -9.36 -13.52 7.80
CA SER A 41 -9.58 -12.55 8.89
C SER A 41 -8.55 -11.40 8.89
N HIS A 42 -7.38 -11.60 8.26
CA HIS A 42 -6.32 -10.61 8.15
C HIS A 42 -6.38 -9.75 6.87
N PHE A 43 -7.41 -9.93 6.03
CA PHE A 43 -7.65 -9.08 4.88
C PHE A 43 -8.01 -7.65 5.33
N GLY A 44 -7.26 -6.65 4.85
CA GLY A 44 -7.47 -5.25 5.24
C GLY A 44 -8.67 -4.59 4.57
N GLY A 45 -8.86 -4.81 3.26
CA GLY A 45 -10.02 -4.31 2.49
C GLY A 45 -10.23 -2.80 2.50
N THR A 46 -9.21 -2.02 2.88
CA THR A 46 -9.29 -0.56 3.07
C THR A 46 -8.15 0.14 2.36
N ILE A 47 -8.26 1.46 2.15
CA ILE A 47 -7.23 2.26 1.49
C ILE A 47 -5.92 2.21 2.28
N ALA A 48 -4.83 1.86 1.59
CA ALA A 48 -3.49 1.90 2.15
C ALA A 48 -2.97 3.35 2.22
N PRO A 49 -1.97 3.64 3.07
CA PRO A 49 -1.33 4.95 3.09
C PRO A 49 -0.84 5.36 1.70
N PHE A 50 -1.17 6.60 1.30
CA PHE A 50 -0.75 7.13 0.00
C PHE A 50 0.78 7.21 -0.07
N LEU A 51 1.31 6.89 -1.25
CA LEU A 51 2.72 7.11 -1.58
C LEU A 51 2.82 8.20 -2.63
N ARG A 52 4.01 8.80 -2.77
CA ARG A 52 4.29 9.77 -3.82
C ARG A 52 5.51 9.33 -4.62
N LEU A 53 5.37 9.36 -5.95
CA LEU A 53 6.47 9.14 -6.86
C LEU A 53 7.17 10.45 -7.22
N THR A 54 8.48 10.37 -7.44
CA THR A 54 9.23 11.32 -8.26
C THR A 54 9.76 10.60 -9.48
N LEU A 55 9.72 11.28 -10.63
CA LEU A 55 10.16 10.75 -11.92
C LEU A 55 11.34 11.58 -12.43
N ASN A 56 12.42 10.91 -12.82
CA ASN A 56 13.58 11.50 -13.49
C ASN A 56 13.92 10.68 -14.73
N GLY A 57 13.45 11.12 -15.89
CA GLY A 57 13.52 10.35 -17.12
C GLY A 57 12.84 8.99 -16.95
N THR A 58 13.60 7.91 -17.08
CA THR A 58 13.13 6.51 -16.94
C THR A 58 13.21 5.98 -15.50
N VAL A 59 13.66 6.79 -14.55
CA VAL A 59 13.84 6.41 -13.14
C VAL A 59 12.68 6.92 -12.29
N SER A 60 12.07 6.03 -11.51
CA SER A 60 11.05 6.36 -10.50
C SER A 60 11.62 6.17 -9.09
N LYS A 61 11.34 7.09 -8.17
CA LYS A 61 11.63 6.93 -6.73
C LYS A 61 10.37 7.09 -5.89
N LEU A 62 10.33 6.41 -4.75
CA LEU A 62 9.22 6.44 -3.80
C LEU A 62 9.54 7.39 -2.65
N SER A 63 8.53 8.11 -2.19
CA SER A 63 8.53 8.87 -0.94
C SER A 63 7.19 8.68 -0.22
N ALA A 64 7.19 8.75 1.11
CA ALA A 64 5.94 8.77 1.85
C ALA A 64 5.12 10.01 1.45
N SER A 65 3.80 9.85 1.25
CA SER A 65 2.93 11.00 1.07
C SER A 65 2.67 11.67 2.43
N ALA A 66 2.67 13.00 2.49
CA ALA A 66 2.30 13.74 3.69
C ALA A 66 0.85 13.43 4.16
N ASP A 67 0.00 12.91 3.27
CA ASP A 67 -1.37 12.48 3.58
C ASP A 67 -1.46 11.12 4.25
N ALA A 68 -0.37 10.34 4.31
CA ALA A 68 -0.35 9.03 4.97
C ALA A 68 -0.73 9.09 6.47
N ALA A 69 -0.56 10.26 7.10
CA ALA A 69 -0.79 10.45 8.53
C ALA A 69 -2.23 10.91 8.90
N ARG A 70 -3.12 11.17 7.94
CA ARG A 70 -4.43 11.79 8.22
C ARG A 70 -5.61 10.84 8.42
N CYS A 71 -5.42 9.53 8.24
CA CYS A 71 -6.41 8.54 8.71
C CYS A 71 -6.11 8.14 10.15
N SER A 72 -6.36 9.03 11.11
CA SER A 72 -6.62 8.62 12.49
C SER A 72 -7.98 7.91 12.53
N PRO A 73 -8.13 6.76 13.22
CA PRO A 73 -9.45 6.20 13.47
C PRO A 73 -10.23 7.24 14.27
N GLY A 74 -11.38 7.67 13.74
CA GLY A 74 -12.35 8.44 14.49
C GLY A 74 -12.71 7.68 15.76
N ARG A 75 -12.76 8.43 16.85
CA ARG A 75 -13.11 8.04 18.22
C ARG A 75 -14.37 7.18 18.29
#